data_AF-A0A7C5H4L6-F1
#
_entry.id   AF-A0A7C5H4L6-F1
#
_cell.length_a   1.000
_cell.length_b   1.000
_cell.length_c   1.000
_cell.angle_alpha   90.00
_cell.angle_beta   90.00
_cell.angle_gamma   90.00
#
_symmetry.space_group_name_H-M   'P 1'
#
loop_
_entity.id
_entity.type
_entity.pdbx_description
1 polymer ?
#
loop_
_entity_poly.entity_id
_entity_poly.type
_entity_poly.pdbx_seq_one_letter_code
_entity_poly.pdbx_strand_id
1 'polypeptide(L)'
;MFYGGKRNVNEAHRKEPEYDFYIVLLAPNYGLPEPEVITLASLVRPDDGNPSTSEDIFDPTRMSGGEYWQGMRVRINGLKLVTTNGWNPTLPWSQRICIVTDGENRFFKVRPPRYSLGPAPTNWFDAIGILNQESESGVQGTNGYELFIQEVLPAEEPRLKVEQAVVVSWPSSLSNYRLLSAESPVSTNWVPVTNKPVLIGDTLNVLCTLTNTQRFFRLERIR
;
A
#
# COMPACT_ATOMS: atom_id res chain seq x y z
N MET A 1 -33.60 -8.76 17.71
CA MET A 1 -32.29 -8.24 18.15
C MET A 1 -31.41 -8.19 16.92
N PHE A 2 -31.50 -7.08 16.17
CA PHE A 2 -30.61 -6.81 15.04
C PHE A 2 -29.98 -5.46 15.36
N TYR A 3 -28.75 -5.46 15.85
CA TYR A 3 -27.94 -4.25 15.82
C TYR A 3 -26.88 -4.51 14.76
N GLY A 4 -27.02 -3.85 13.62
CA GLY A 4 -26.16 -4.04 12.46
C GLY A 4 -24.74 -3.64 12.83
N GLY A 5 -23.85 -4.62 12.87
CA GLY A 5 -22.45 -4.41 13.24
C GLY A 5 -21.67 -5.71 13.39
N LYS A 6 -20.44 -5.59 13.90
CA LYS A 6 -19.56 -6.71 14.21
C LYS A 6 -20.21 -7.57 15.28
N ARG A 7 -20.40 -8.87 14.99
CA ARG A 7 -20.96 -9.81 15.96
C ARG A 7 -19.95 -10.10 17.05
N ASN A 8 -20.35 -9.92 18.29
CA ASN A 8 -19.53 -10.33 19.43
C ASN A 8 -19.56 -11.86 19.57
N VAL A 9 -18.49 -12.42 20.10
CA VAL A 9 -18.53 -13.82 20.56
C VAL A 9 -19.58 -13.92 21.67
N ASN A 10 -20.51 -14.86 21.53
CA ASN A 10 -21.70 -15.03 22.39
C ASN A 10 -22.71 -13.85 22.40
N GLU A 11 -22.86 -13.13 21.28
CA GLU A 11 -23.89 -12.08 21.14
C GLU A 11 -25.32 -12.59 21.34
N ALA A 12 -25.57 -13.89 21.12
CA ALA A 12 -26.89 -14.48 21.32
C ALA A 12 -27.28 -14.65 22.81
N HIS A 13 -26.39 -14.33 23.75
CA HIS A 13 -26.56 -14.49 25.20
C HIS A 13 -26.97 -15.92 25.59
N ARG A 14 -26.45 -16.91 24.86
CA ARG A 14 -26.70 -18.32 25.09
C ARG A 14 -25.66 -18.85 26.07
N LYS A 15 -26.11 -19.61 27.06
CA LYS A 15 -25.28 -20.15 28.15
C LYS A 15 -25.33 -21.67 28.24
N GLU A 16 -26.04 -22.29 27.31
CA GLU A 16 -26.07 -23.73 27.12
C GLU A 16 -24.67 -24.20 26.70
N PRO A 17 -24.15 -25.32 27.21
CA PRO A 17 -22.77 -25.77 26.95
C PRO A 17 -22.42 -25.93 25.46
N GLU A 18 -23.42 -26.12 24.60
CA GLU A 18 -23.27 -26.19 23.14
C GLU A 18 -22.75 -24.89 22.50
N TYR A 19 -22.85 -23.75 23.23
CA TYR A 19 -22.36 -22.44 22.80
C TYR A 19 -21.04 -22.05 23.50
N ASP A 20 -20.44 -22.96 24.26
CA ASP A 20 -19.11 -22.74 24.84
C ASP A 20 -18.07 -22.63 23.72
N PHE A 21 -17.19 -21.64 23.83
CA PHE A 21 -16.04 -21.47 22.96
C PHE A 21 -14.77 -21.41 23.78
N TYR A 22 -13.69 -21.92 23.20
CA TYR A 22 -12.36 -21.86 23.80
C TYR A 22 -11.48 -20.95 22.96
N ILE A 23 -10.79 -20.03 23.62
CA ILE A 23 -9.68 -19.29 23.02
C ILE A 23 -8.42 -20.02 23.42
N VAL A 24 -7.73 -20.60 22.45
CA VAL A 24 -6.48 -21.34 22.65
C VAL A 24 -5.35 -20.59 21.97
N LEU A 25 -4.28 -20.32 22.72
CA LEU A 25 -3.05 -19.80 22.15
C LEU A 25 -2.33 -20.93 21.41
N LEU A 26 -2.28 -20.85 20.07
CA LEU A 26 -1.58 -21.85 19.26
C LEU A 26 -0.06 -21.69 19.34
N ALA A 27 0.43 -20.46 19.21
CA ALA A 27 1.84 -20.12 19.30
C ALA A 27 2.02 -18.69 19.84
N PRO A 28 2.75 -18.49 20.95
CA PRO A 28 3.11 -17.15 21.39
C PRO A 28 4.04 -16.50 20.36
N ASN A 29 3.95 -15.17 20.21
CA ASN A 29 4.88 -14.37 19.40
C ASN A 29 4.99 -14.81 17.92
N TYR A 30 3.95 -15.42 17.35
CA TYR A 30 3.92 -15.77 15.92
C TYR A 30 4.07 -14.56 14.99
N GLY A 31 3.82 -13.36 15.53
CA GLY A 31 3.87 -12.10 14.80
C GLY A 31 2.49 -11.66 14.32
N LEU A 32 2.45 -10.49 13.72
CA LEU A 32 1.28 -9.97 13.01
C LEU A 32 1.44 -10.26 11.51
N PRO A 33 0.34 -10.43 10.76
CA PRO A 33 0.42 -10.48 9.31
C PRO A 33 1.09 -9.21 8.77
N GLU A 34 1.83 -9.37 7.67
CA GLU A 34 2.41 -8.24 6.95
C GLU A 34 1.28 -7.32 6.48
N PRO A 35 1.39 -5.98 6.66
CA PRO A 35 0.30 -5.08 6.33
C PRO A 35 0.19 -4.92 4.81
N GLU A 36 -1.04 -4.96 4.30
CA GLU A 36 -1.27 -4.63 2.90
C GLU A 36 -1.17 -3.12 2.68
N VAL A 37 -0.45 -2.70 1.63
CA VAL A 37 -0.18 -1.28 1.38
C VAL A 37 -1.31 -0.68 0.54
N ILE A 38 -1.95 0.36 1.07
CA ILE A 38 -3.06 1.06 0.44
C ILE A 38 -2.89 2.58 0.53
N THR A 39 -3.78 3.31 -0.14
CA THR A 39 -3.89 4.78 -0.06
C THR A 39 -5.30 5.19 0.38
N LEU A 40 -5.50 6.44 0.78
CA LEU A 40 -6.85 6.93 1.12
C LEU A 40 -7.84 6.81 -0.05
N ALA A 41 -7.36 6.81 -1.30
CA ALA A 41 -8.18 6.57 -2.49
C ALA A 41 -8.89 5.21 -2.47
N SER A 42 -8.39 4.25 -1.70
CA SER A 42 -9.00 2.92 -1.54
C SER A 42 -10.17 2.92 -0.55
N LEU A 43 -10.34 3.99 0.24
CA LEU A 43 -11.27 4.05 1.37
C LEU A 43 -12.28 5.20 1.26
N VAL A 44 -11.86 6.33 0.71
CA VAL A 44 -12.67 7.55 0.62
C VAL A 44 -12.48 8.25 -0.72
N ARG A 45 -13.57 8.82 -1.24
CA ARG A 45 -13.58 9.76 -2.37
C ARG A 45 -13.10 11.14 -1.90
N PRO A 46 -12.68 12.02 -2.82
CA PRO A 46 -12.50 13.44 -2.50
C PRO A 46 -13.79 14.04 -1.92
N ASP A 47 -13.63 14.91 -0.93
CA ASP A 47 -14.72 15.65 -0.29
C ASP A 47 -15.44 16.53 -1.33
N ASP A 48 -16.76 16.36 -1.44
CA ASP A 48 -17.61 17.12 -2.36
C ASP A 48 -18.23 18.36 -1.70
N GLY A 49 -17.95 18.60 -0.41
CA GLY A 49 -18.44 19.71 0.37
C GLY A 49 -19.91 19.59 0.78
N ASN A 50 -20.55 18.45 0.53
CA ASN A 50 -21.95 18.23 0.87
C ASN A 50 -22.07 17.39 2.17
N PRO A 51 -22.51 17.99 3.28
CA PRO A 51 -22.63 17.27 4.56
C PRO A 51 -23.73 16.20 4.58
N SER A 52 -24.56 16.12 3.54
CA SER A 52 -25.60 15.09 3.40
C SER A 52 -25.08 13.81 2.73
N THR A 53 -23.87 13.85 2.16
CA THR A 53 -23.19 12.71 1.57
C THR A 53 -22.08 12.22 2.50
N SER A 54 -21.53 11.05 2.16
CA SER A 54 -20.38 10.48 2.82
C SER A 54 -19.40 10.08 1.73
N GLU A 55 -18.13 10.36 1.99
CA GLU A 55 -17.03 10.16 1.07
C GLU A 55 -16.55 8.71 1.11
N ASP A 56 -16.90 7.97 2.18
CA ASP A 56 -16.62 6.55 2.34
C ASP A 56 -16.98 5.76 1.07
N ILE A 57 -16.04 4.91 0.65
CA ILE A 57 -16.26 3.95 -0.43
C ILE A 57 -16.88 2.70 0.19
N PHE A 58 -18.20 2.58 0.07
CA PHE A 58 -18.94 1.38 0.42
C PHE A 58 -19.16 0.52 -0.83
N ASP A 59 -18.84 -0.77 -0.70
CA ASP A 59 -19.06 -1.76 -1.74
C ASP A 59 -19.77 -2.98 -1.14
N PRO A 60 -21.06 -3.21 -1.44
CA PRO A 60 -21.80 -4.33 -0.88
C PRO A 60 -21.30 -5.70 -1.36
N THR A 61 -20.51 -5.75 -2.45
CA THR A 61 -19.88 -6.99 -2.92
C THR A 61 -18.60 -7.32 -2.16
N ARG A 62 -18.10 -6.38 -1.34
CA ARG A 62 -16.86 -6.50 -0.56
C ARG A 62 -15.66 -6.81 -1.42
N MET A 63 -15.60 -6.24 -2.62
CA MET A 63 -14.45 -6.37 -3.54
C MET A 63 -13.59 -5.10 -3.54
N SER A 64 -14.06 -4.03 -2.92
CA SER A 64 -13.38 -2.74 -2.81
C SER A 64 -13.83 -1.96 -1.58
N GLY A 65 -13.24 -0.79 -1.34
CA GLY A 65 -13.68 0.13 -0.30
C GLY A 65 -13.46 -0.38 1.13
N GLY A 66 -14.07 0.31 2.09
CA GLY A 66 -13.93 -0.04 3.51
C GLY A 66 -14.46 -1.45 3.84
N GLU A 67 -15.46 -1.95 3.10
CA GLU A 67 -15.99 -3.31 3.29
C GLU A 67 -14.97 -4.41 2.98
N TYR A 68 -14.11 -4.22 1.97
CA TYR A 68 -13.05 -5.16 1.64
C TYR A 68 -11.94 -5.15 2.71
N TRP A 69 -11.55 -3.95 3.16
CA TRP A 69 -10.41 -3.77 4.08
C TRP A 69 -10.75 -3.96 5.57
N GLN A 70 -12.03 -3.96 5.96
CA GLN A 70 -12.41 -4.06 7.37
C GLN A 70 -11.88 -5.35 8.00
N GLY A 71 -11.22 -5.21 9.16
CA GLY A 71 -10.60 -6.31 9.89
C GLY A 71 -9.21 -6.69 9.37
N MET A 72 -8.76 -6.11 8.25
CA MET A 72 -7.43 -6.33 7.72
C MET A 72 -6.41 -5.39 8.35
N ARG A 73 -5.17 -5.88 8.46
CA ARG A 73 -4.02 -5.06 8.83
C ARG A 73 -3.47 -4.41 7.56
N VAL A 74 -3.43 -3.08 7.54
CA VAL A 74 -3.00 -2.30 6.37
C VAL A 74 -2.00 -1.23 6.76
N ARG A 75 -1.20 -0.80 5.78
CA ARG A 75 -0.36 0.40 5.82
C ARG A 75 -0.99 1.44 4.90
N ILE A 76 -1.34 2.60 5.45
CA ILE A 76 -1.79 3.74 4.65
C ILE A 76 -0.63 4.71 4.50
N ASN A 77 -0.22 4.96 3.25
CA ASN A 77 0.89 5.85 2.95
C ASN A 77 0.47 7.31 2.81
N GLY A 78 1.39 8.23 3.13
CA GLY A 78 1.29 9.64 2.79
C GLY A 78 0.18 10.36 3.54
N LEU A 79 0.09 10.16 4.85
CA LEU A 79 -0.89 10.81 5.71
C LEU A 79 -0.33 12.09 6.36
N LYS A 80 -1.20 13.07 6.58
CA LYS A 80 -0.93 14.24 7.41
C LYS A 80 -2.10 14.46 8.36
N LEU A 81 -1.80 14.72 9.64
CA LEU A 81 -2.83 15.06 10.62
C LEU A 81 -3.43 16.43 10.32
N VAL A 82 -4.75 16.48 10.22
CA VAL A 82 -5.57 17.69 10.16
C VAL A 82 -5.95 18.11 11.59
N THR A 83 -6.28 17.13 12.44
CA THR A 83 -6.59 17.35 13.86
C THR A 83 -5.74 16.45 14.74
N THR A 84 -5.31 16.99 15.89
CA THR A 84 -4.47 16.28 16.87
C THR A 84 -5.18 16.04 18.20
N ASN A 85 -6.40 16.55 18.38
CA ASN A 85 -7.12 16.52 19.65
C ASN A 85 -7.35 15.09 20.19
N GLY A 86 -7.52 14.11 19.30
CA GLY A 86 -7.65 12.70 19.66
C GLY A 86 -6.34 11.96 19.87
N TRP A 87 -5.19 12.60 19.66
CA TRP A 87 -3.85 12.02 19.84
C TRP A 87 -3.43 12.00 21.30
N ASN A 88 -4.26 11.37 22.14
CA ASN A 88 -4.00 11.25 23.56
C ASN A 88 -4.50 9.89 24.07
N PRO A 89 -3.60 8.99 24.50
CA PRO A 89 -3.95 7.64 24.93
C PRO A 89 -4.86 7.59 26.17
N THR A 90 -4.95 8.67 26.95
CA THR A 90 -5.77 8.73 28.17
C THR A 90 -7.23 9.08 27.89
N LEU A 91 -7.54 9.59 26.70
CA LEU A 91 -8.92 9.95 26.33
C LEU A 91 -9.80 8.70 26.17
N PRO A 92 -11.11 8.81 26.46
CA PRO A 92 -12.07 7.76 26.21
C PRO A 92 -12.18 7.46 24.71
N TRP A 93 -12.75 6.30 24.37
CA TRP A 93 -12.86 5.82 22.98
C TRP A 93 -13.41 6.90 22.05
N SER A 94 -14.60 7.45 22.30
CA SER A 94 -15.22 8.47 21.44
C SER A 94 -14.38 9.73 21.21
N GLN A 95 -13.41 10.04 22.08
CA GLN A 95 -12.57 11.23 21.98
C GLN A 95 -11.19 10.97 21.38
N ARG A 96 -10.75 9.71 21.22
CA ARG A 96 -9.48 9.37 20.55
C ARG A 96 -9.62 9.30 19.03
N ILE A 97 -10.16 10.35 18.41
CA ILE A 97 -10.28 10.42 16.95
C ILE A 97 -9.47 11.60 16.44
N CYS A 98 -8.65 11.33 15.45
CA CYS A 98 -7.95 12.33 14.66
C CYS A 98 -8.44 12.24 13.21
N ILE A 99 -8.37 13.35 12.50
CA ILE A 99 -8.61 13.41 11.06
C ILE A 99 -7.27 13.51 10.36
N VAL A 100 -7.08 12.70 9.32
CA VAL A 100 -5.92 12.75 8.41
C VAL A 100 -6.36 13.11 7.00
N THR A 101 -5.41 13.61 6.22
CA THR A 101 -5.54 13.82 4.78
C THR A 101 -4.31 13.30 4.05
N ASP A 102 -4.44 13.03 2.76
CA ASP A 102 -3.32 12.79 1.85
C ASP A 102 -3.00 13.98 0.94
N GLY A 103 -3.69 15.12 1.13
CA GLY A 103 -3.51 16.33 0.33
C GLY A 103 -4.35 16.38 -0.95
N GLU A 104 -5.07 15.30 -1.29
CA GLU A 104 -5.91 15.21 -2.51
C GLU A 104 -7.39 15.47 -2.19
N ASN A 105 -7.67 16.36 -1.23
CA ASN A 105 -9.00 16.65 -0.71
C ASN A 105 -9.75 15.42 -0.15
N ARG A 106 -9.01 14.40 0.32
CA ARG A 106 -9.57 13.24 1.03
C ARG A 106 -9.32 13.38 2.52
N PHE A 107 -10.32 13.02 3.33
CA PHE A 107 -10.24 13.04 4.79
C PHE A 107 -10.64 11.69 5.37
N PHE A 108 -9.91 11.24 6.38
CA PHE A 108 -10.17 9.93 6.98
C PHE A 108 -9.97 9.95 8.50
N LYS A 109 -10.73 9.12 9.21
CA LYS A 109 -10.62 8.99 10.66
C LYS A 109 -9.48 8.03 11.01
N VAL A 110 -8.65 8.43 11.96
CA VAL A 110 -7.68 7.53 12.59
C VAL A 110 -7.84 7.57 14.10
N ARG A 111 -7.59 6.42 14.72
CA ARG A 111 -7.75 6.23 16.15
C ARG A 111 -6.45 5.68 16.75
N PRO A 112 -5.72 6.50 17.53
CA PRO A 112 -4.56 6.03 18.29
C PRO A 112 -4.96 4.98 19.33
N PRO A 113 -4.05 4.10 19.78
CA PRO A 113 -4.30 3.11 20.82
C PRO A 113 -4.24 3.74 22.23
N ARG A 114 -4.40 2.91 23.27
CA ARG A 114 -4.24 3.34 24.68
C ARG A 114 -2.78 3.36 25.15
N TYR A 115 -1.86 2.78 24.39
CA TYR A 115 -0.43 2.97 24.62
C TYR A 115 0.07 4.17 23.80
N SER A 116 1.22 4.72 24.20
CA SER A 116 1.83 5.85 23.48
C SER A 116 2.39 5.39 22.14
N LEU A 117 2.04 6.11 21.07
CA LEU A 117 2.71 6.05 19.76
C LEU A 117 3.79 7.13 19.61
N GLY A 118 4.13 7.83 20.70
CA GLY A 118 4.91 9.06 20.65
C GLY A 118 4.06 10.31 20.40
N PRO A 119 4.70 11.48 20.20
CA PRO A 119 4.00 12.72 19.90
C PRO A 119 3.23 12.63 18.57
N ALA A 120 2.19 13.44 18.42
CA ALA A 120 1.44 13.53 17.17
C ALA A 120 2.38 13.92 16.01
N PRO A 121 2.38 13.17 14.89
CA PRO A 121 3.17 13.52 13.71
C PRO A 121 2.86 14.94 13.20
N THR A 122 3.91 15.72 12.95
CA THR A 122 3.79 17.09 12.40
C THR A 122 4.01 17.14 10.89
N ASN A 123 4.71 16.14 10.34
CA ASN A 123 5.01 15.99 8.91
C ASN A 123 4.18 14.84 8.32
N TRP A 124 4.37 14.61 7.02
CA TRP A 124 3.85 13.41 6.36
C TRP A 124 4.37 12.14 7.05
N PHE A 125 3.47 11.18 7.23
CA PHE A 125 3.75 9.91 7.90
C PHE A 125 2.95 8.79 7.24
N ASP A 126 3.37 7.55 7.47
CA ASP A 126 2.57 6.38 7.16
C ASP A 126 2.04 5.76 8.45
N ALA A 127 0.87 5.15 8.39
CA ALA A 127 0.26 4.51 9.54
C ALA A 127 -0.06 3.04 9.25
N ILE A 128 0.33 2.16 10.17
CA ILE A 128 -0.06 0.76 10.14
C ILE A 128 -1.11 0.52 11.22
N GLY A 129 -2.19 -0.17 10.86
CA GLY A 129 -3.28 -0.45 11.78
C GLY A 129 -4.28 -1.45 11.25
N ILE A 130 -5.33 -1.68 12.04
CA ILE A 130 -6.47 -2.50 11.62
C ILE A 130 -7.57 -1.57 11.11
N LEU A 131 -8.06 -1.82 9.90
CA LEU A 131 -9.22 -1.10 9.37
C LEU A 131 -10.47 -1.51 10.13
N ASN A 132 -11.21 -0.52 10.60
CA ASN A 132 -12.36 -0.68 11.46
C ASN A 132 -13.54 0.14 10.89
N GLN A 133 -14.77 -0.25 11.21
CA GLN A 133 -15.96 0.58 10.99
C GLN A 133 -16.61 0.92 12.33
N GLU A 134 -16.72 2.22 12.61
CA GLU A 134 -17.49 2.77 13.72
C GLU A 134 -18.51 3.74 13.12
N SER A 135 -19.71 3.24 12.87
CA SER A 135 -20.86 4.09 12.59
C SER A 135 -21.60 4.38 13.89
N GLU A 136 -22.06 5.62 14.07
CA GLU A 136 -22.85 6.03 15.25
C GLU A 136 -24.30 5.50 15.19
N SER A 137 -24.59 4.59 14.25
CA SER A 137 -25.92 4.10 13.93
C SER A 137 -25.89 2.59 13.66
N GLY A 138 -26.66 1.83 14.43
CA GLY A 138 -26.82 0.38 14.22
C GLY A 138 -27.63 0.00 12.97
N VAL A 139 -28.08 0.98 12.18
CA VAL A 139 -28.80 0.78 10.91
C VAL A 139 -28.02 1.29 9.69
N GLN A 140 -27.00 2.14 9.88
CA GLN A 140 -26.19 2.69 8.81
C GLN A 140 -24.83 1.98 8.81
N GLY A 141 -24.69 1.00 7.92
CA GLY A 141 -23.48 0.18 7.76
C GLY A 141 -22.66 0.53 6.51
N THR A 142 -22.83 1.73 5.97
CA THR A 142 -22.23 2.13 4.68
C THR A 142 -21.11 3.17 4.83
N ASN A 143 -20.75 3.55 6.05
CA ASN A 143 -19.75 4.58 6.32
C ASN A 143 -19.14 4.43 7.72
N GLY A 144 -18.30 5.39 8.10
CA GLY A 144 -17.70 5.44 9.42
C GLY A 144 -16.44 4.61 9.54
N TYR A 145 -15.77 4.32 8.42
CA TYR A 145 -14.50 3.62 8.46
C TYR A 145 -13.43 4.47 9.16
N GLU A 146 -12.55 3.79 9.88
CA GLU A 146 -11.42 4.40 10.58
C GLU A 146 -10.24 3.42 10.63
N LEU A 147 -9.03 3.95 10.76
CA LEU A 147 -7.84 3.14 11.04
C LEU A 147 -7.57 3.11 12.54
N PHE A 148 -7.63 1.93 13.17
CA PHE A 148 -7.09 1.76 14.52
C PHE A 148 -5.57 1.60 14.44
N ILE A 149 -4.83 2.67 14.76
CA ILE A 149 -3.38 2.73 14.55
C ILE A 149 -2.68 1.82 15.56
N GLN A 150 -1.76 1.00 15.05
CA GLN A 150 -0.84 0.18 15.84
C GLN A 150 0.57 0.78 15.83
N GLU A 151 0.97 1.41 14.73
CA GLU A 151 2.32 1.91 14.48
C GLU A 151 2.29 3.12 13.54
N VAL A 152 3.25 4.03 13.73
CA VAL A 152 3.49 5.21 12.89
C VAL A 152 4.91 5.14 12.35
N LEU A 153 5.05 5.38 11.05
CA LEU A 153 6.33 5.39 10.36
C LEU A 153 6.57 6.76 9.72
N PRO A 154 7.82 7.22 9.59
CA PRO A 154 8.14 8.33 8.71
C PRO A 154 7.63 8.02 7.29
N ALA A 155 7.03 9.00 6.62
CA ALA A 155 6.62 8.81 5.22
C ALA A 155 7.87 8.50 4.37
N GLU A 156 7.75 7.53 3.49
CA GLU A 156 8.78 7.29 2.49
C GLU A 156 8.83 8.48 1.52
N GLU A 157 10.02 9.05 1.33
CA GLU A 157 10.19 10.12 0.34
C GLU A 157 9.85 9.60 -1.06
N PRO A 158 9.09 10.35 -1.88
CA PRO A 158 8.81 9.95 -3.25
C PRO A 158 10.12 9.86 -4.03
N ARG A 159 10.52 8.63 -4.38
CA ARG A 159 11.74 8.38 -5.17
C ARG A 159 11.35 8.29 -6.64
N LEU A 160 11.66 9.33 -7.41
CA LEU A 160 11.66 9.24 -8.86
C LEU A 160 12.95 8.55 -9.32
N LYS A 161 12.82 7.38 -9.93
CA LYS A 161 13.92 6.71 -10.60
C LYS A 161 13.80 6.92 -12.10
N VAL A 162 14.79 7.56 -12.71
CA VAL A 162 14.96 7.57 -14.16
C VAL A 162 16.09 6.60 -14.47
N GLU A 163 15.76 5.48 -15.09
CA GLU A 163 16.75 4.51 -15.57
C GLU A 163 17.28 4.99 -16.93
N GLN A 164 18.61 5.08 -17.09
CA GLN A 164 19.19 5.29 -18.40
C GLN A 164 19.18 3.97 -19.17
N ALA A 165 18.42 3.90 -20.26
CA ALA A 165 18.46 2.78 -21.17
C ALA A 165 18.74 3.27 -22.59
N VAL A 166 19.55 2.51 -23.33
CA VAL A 166 19.78 2.73 -24.76
C VAL A 166 19.22 1.53 -25.53
N VAL A 167 18.58 1.78 -26.67
CA VAL A 167 18.23 0.73 -27.62
C VAL A 167 19.37 0.62 -28.62
N VAL A 168 19.98 -0.56 -28.70
CA VAL A 168 20.98 -0.89 -29.72
C VAL A 168 20.32 -1.75 -30.78
N SER A 169 20.36 -1.29 -32.02
CA SER A 169 19.64 -1.92 -33.13
C SER A 169 20.58 -2.25 -34.29
N TRP A 170 20.30 -3.37 -34.97
CA TRP A 170 20.98 -3.73 -36.21
C TRP A 170 20.03 -4.45 -37.17
N PRO A 171 20.34 -4.52 -38.47
CA PRO A 171 19.47 -5.16 -39.46
C PRO A 171 19.17 -6.63 -39.11
N SER A 172 17.93 -7.05 -39.30
CA SER A 172 17.49 -8.44 -39.08
C SER A 172 18.17 -9.44 -40.03
N SER A 173 18.66 -8.98 -41.18
CA SER A 173 19.48 -9.75 -42.11
C SER A 173 20.82 -10.20 -41.51
N LEU A 174 21.25 -9.60 -40.39
CA LEU A 174 22.42 -9.99 -39.61
C LEU A 174 22.04 -10.77 -38.34
N SER A 175 21.04 -11.66 -38.44
CA SER A 175 20.55 -12.49 -37.33
C SER A 175 21.59 -13.47 -36.76
N ASN A 176 22.67 -13.73 -37.49
CA ASN A 176 23.82 -14.50 -37.05
C ASN A 176 24.86 -13.69 -36.27
N TYR A 177 24.55 -12.47 -35.85
CA TYR A 177 25.38 -11.66 -34.97
C TYR A 177 24.77 -11.57 -33.57
N ARG A 178 25.65 -11.53 -32.55
CA ARG A 178 25.32 -11.20 -31.16
C ARG A 178 25.90 -9.85 -30.76
N LEU A 179 25.22 -9.17 -29.85
CA LEU A 179 25.69 -7.93 -29.25
C LEU A 179 26.69 -8.22 -28.12
N LEU A 180 27.84 -7.55 -28.15
CA LEU A 180 28.82 -7.56 -27.06
C LEU A 180 28.92 -6.17 -26.44
N SER A 181 29.34 -6.10 -25.18
CA SER A 181 29.61 -4.85 -24.47
C SER A 181 30.96 -4.85 -23.75
N ALA A 182 31.53 -3.65 -23.57
CA ALA A 182 32.76 -3.41 -22.81
C ALA A 182 32.77 -2.01 -22.17
N GLU A 183 33.69 -1.77 -21.24
CA GLU A 183 33.89 -0.47 -20.57
C GLU A 183 34.82 0.48 -21.32
N SER A 184 35.55 -0.03 -22.32
CA SER A 184 36.47 0.74 -23.15
C SER A 184 36.48 0.16 -24.57
N PRO A 185 36.59 0.98 -25.63
CA PRO A 185 36.58 0.51 -27.00
C PRO A 185 37.85 -0.29 -27.35
N VAL A 186 38.93 -0.11 -26.59
CA VAL A 186 40.19 -0.87 -26.73
C VAL A 186 40.27 -2.08 -25.81
N SER A 187 39.19 -2.41 -25.09
CA SER A 187 39.15 -3.59 -24.23
C SER A 187 39.39 -4.87 -25.04
N THR A 188 40.18 -5.79 -24.52
CA THR A 188 40.28 -7.16 -25.02
C THR A 188 39.15 -8.05 -24.50
N ASN A 189 38.50 -7.65 -23.40
CA ASN A 189 37.44 -8.38 -22.73
C ASN A 189 36.07 -7.80 -23.13
N TRP A 190 35.48 -8.33 -24.19
CA TRP A 190 34.11 -8.02 -24.61
C TRP A 190 33.17 -9.13 -24.18
N VAL A 191 32.12 -8.79 -23.44
CA VAL A 191 31.19 -9.77 -22.86
C VAL A 191 29.86 -9.74 -23.63
N PRO A 192 29.28 -10.90 -23.97
CA PRO A 192 27.96 -10.95 -24.58
C PRO A 192 26.89 -10.26 -23.72
N VAL A 193 26.07 -9.43 -24.36
CA VAL A 193 24.86 -8.90 -23.74
C VAL A 193 23.84 -10.05 -23.64
N THR A 194 23.32 -10.28 -22.43
CA THR A 194 22.43 -11.42 -22.13
C THR A 194 20.99 -11.18 -22.59
N ASN A 195 20.60 -9.92 -22.79
CA ASN A 195 19.29 -9.53 -23.28
C ASN A 195 19.08 -10.07 -24.70
N LYS A 196 17.98 -10.79 -24.92
CA LYS A 196 17.65 -11.35 -26.23
C LYS A 196 17.23 -10.22 -27.20
N PRO A 197 17.74 -10.21 -28.44
CA PRO A 197 17.28 -9.26 -29.45
C PRO A 197 15.82 -9.53 -29.83
N VAL A 198 15.05 -8.47 -29.99
CA VAL A 198 13.64 -8.51 -30.42
C VAL A 198 13.53 -7.91 -31.83
N LEU A 199 12.87 -8.62 -32.73
CA LEU A 199 12.59 -8.14 -34.09
C LEU A 199 11.50 -7.06 -34.04
N ILE A 200 11.80 -5.87 -34.53
CA ILE A 200 10.84 -4.76 -34.70
C ILE A 200 11.05 -4.18 -36.10
N GLY A 201 10.08 -4.41 -36.99
CA GLY A 201 10.26 -4.15 -38.42
C GLY A 201 11.45 -4.95 -38.96
N ASP A 202 12.37 -4.28 -39.65
CA ASP A 202 13.55 -4.89 -40.26
C ASP A 202 14.81 -4.86 -39.36
N THR A 203 14.66 -4.61 -38.06
CA THR A 203 15.79 -4.54 -37.13
C THR A 203 15.63 -5.46 -35.93
N LEU A 204 16.75 -6.01 -35.46
CA LEU A 204 16.88 -6.64 -34.15
C LEU A 204 17.28 -5.57 -33.14
N ASN A 205 16.56 -5.52 -32.03
CA ASN A 205 16.68 -4.47 -31.02
C ASN A 205 17.00 -5.07 -29.66
N VAL A 206 17.97 -4.50 -28.96
CA VAL A 206 18.31 -4.87 -27.57
C VAL A 206 18.22 -3.63 -26.70
N LEU A 207 17.34 -3.67 -25.70
CA LEU A 207 17.31 -2.67 -24.64
C LEU A 207 18.44 -2.95 -23.66
N CYS A 208 19.36 -1.99 -23.52
CA CYS A 208 20.51 -2.07 -22.63
C CYS A 208 20.38 -1.03 -21.51
N THR A 209 20.28 -1.47 -20.26
CA THR A 209 20.32 -0.57 -19.09
C THR A 209 21.76 -0.12 -18.85
N LEU A 210 21.97 1.19 -18.76
CA LEU A 210 23.27 1.79 -18.47
C LEU A 210 23.42 1.94 -16.95
N THR A 211 24.16 1.01 -16.34
CA THR A 211 24.50 1.05 -14.91
C THR A 211 25.79 1.84 -14.62
N ASN A 212 26.55 2.16 -15.66
CA ASN A 212 27.86 2.81 -15.59
C ASN A 212 27.81 4.14 -16.35
N THR A 213 28.76 5.04 -16.08
CA THR A 213 28.89 6.33 -16.76
C THR A 213 29.17 6.22 -18.27
N GLN A 214 29.73 5.09 -18.73
CA GLN A 214 29.94 4.81 -20.16
C GLN A 214 29.90 3.31 -20.44
N ARG A 215 29.39 2.93 -21.61
CA ARG A 215 29.43 1.56 -22.15
C ARG A 215 29.62 1.60 -23.66
N PHE A 216 30.39 0.66 -24.19
CA PHE A 216 30.65 0.50 -25.62
C PHE A 216 30.03 -0.80 -26.13
N PHE A 217 29.56 -0.79 -27.37
CA PHE A 217 28.87 -1.91 -28.00
C PHE A 217 29.50 -2.27 -29.34
N ARG A 218 29.53 -3.56 -29.65
CA ARG A 218 29.90 -4.06 -30.98
C ARG A 218 29.11 -5.33 -31.32
N LEU A 219 29.01 -5.63 -32.61
CA LEU A 219 28.45 -6.89 -33.08
C LEU A 219 29.57 -7.90 -33.33
N GLU A 220 29.32 -9.14 -32.92
CA GLU A 220 30.19 -10.28 -33.22
C GLU A 220 29.38 -11.37 -33.93
N ARG A 221 29.94 -11.93 -35.00
CA ARG A 221 29.30 -13.04 -35.71
C ARG A 221 29.41 -14.31 -34.87
N ILE A 222 28.29 -14.97 -34.64
CA ILE A 222 28.21 -16.28 -33.99
C ILE A 222 28.78 -17.31 -34.98
N ARG A 223 29.81 -18.05 -34.56
CA ARG A 223 30.37 -19.19 -35.30
C ARG A 223 29.64 -20.48 -34.92
#